data_AF-A0ABD2SWA3-F1
#
_entry.id   AF-A0ABD2SWA3-F1
#
_cell.length_a   1.000
_cell.length_b   1.000
_cell.length_c   1.000
_cell.angle_alpha   90.00
_cell.angle_beta   90.00
_cell.angle_gamma   90.00
#
_symmetry.space_group_name_H-M   'P 1'
#
loop_
_entity.id
_entity.type
_entity.pdbx_description
1 polymer ?
#
loop_
_entity_poly.entity_id
_entity_poly.type
_entity_poly.pdbx_seq_one_letter_code
_entity_poly.pdbx_strand_id
1 'polypeptide(L)'
;MHKNLPDIRLSWKYKLAIYGFGYDELHEDYKVVGIFYNNHDGSNDIEVKIYSLRSDSWSSVDYYGDMLNTSGSIRKMRLSSSGLFANGKLHWDTIIVGPYFTFV
;
A
#
# COMPACT_ATOMS: atom_id res chain seq x y z
N MET A 1 9.50 11.45 -21.31
CA MET A 1 10.52 10.46 -20.90
C MET A 1 9.84 9.47 -19.98
N HIS A 2 9.89 8.17 -20.27
CA HIS A 2 9.30 7.13 -19.40
C HIS A 2 10.45 6.37 -18.72
N LYS A 3 10.29 6.03 -17.43
CA LYS A 3 11.25 5.23 -16.67
C LYS A 3 10.59 3.92 -16.25
N ASN A 4 11.27 2.81 -16.50
CA ASN A 4 10.88 1.51 -15.98
C ASN A 4 11.47 1.35 -14.58
N LEU A 5 10.64 0.92 -13.63
CA LEU A 5 11.09 0.65 -12.27
C LEU A 5 11.79 -0.72 -12.22
N PRO A 6 12.81 -0.89 -11.37
CA PRO A 6 13.44 -2.19 -11.16
C PRO A 6 12.44 -3.17 -10.55
N ASP A 7 12.75 -4.46 -10.66
CA ASP A 7 11.88 -5.53 -10.18
C ASP A 7 11.60 -5.40 -8.68
N ILE A 8 10.33 -5.57 -8.33
CA ILE A 8 9.82 -5.49 -6.97
C ILE A 8 9.99 -6.89 -6.36
N ARG A 9 11.05 -7.04 -5.55
CA ARG A 9 11.31 -8.30 -4.84
C ARG A 9 10.32 -8.47 -3.70
N LEU A 10 9.18 -9.12 -3.98
CA LEU A 10 8.16 -9.47 -3.00
C LEU A 10 8.43 -10.82 -2.39
N SER A 11 7.98 -10.98 -1.14
CA SER A 11 8.13 -12.22 -0.41
C SER A 11 7.18 -13.31 -0.94
N TRP A 12 6.05 -12.92 -1.55
CA TRP A 12 5.01 -13.81 -2.09
C TRP A 12 4.33 -13.20 -3.32
N LYS A 13 3.58 -14.03 -4.07
CA LYS A 13 2.72 -13.54 -5.15
C LYS A 13 1.57 -12.74 -4.56
N TYR A 14 1.40 -11.51 -5.02
CA TYR A 14 0.29 -10.66 -4.66
C TYR A 14 -0.88 -10.85 -5.62
N LYS A 15 -2.10 -10.63 -5.11
CA LYS A 15 -3.32 -10.64 -5.92
C LYS A 15 -3.70 -9.24 -6.38
N LEU A 16 -3.46 -8.25 -5.53
CA LEU A 16 -3.79 -6.86 -5.77
C LEU A 16 -2.63 -5.98 -5.33
N ALA A 17 -2.29 -4.97 -6.14
CA ALA A 17 -1.31 -3.95 -5.81
C ALA A 17 -1.93 -2.57 -5.97
N ILE A 18 -1.62 -1.68 -5.04
CA ILE A 18 -2.02 -0.28 -5.06
C ILE A 18 -0.77 0.57 -4.96
N TYR A 19 -0.70 1.59 -5.81
CA TYR A 19 0.45 2.47 -5.89
C TYR A 19 0.08 3.90 -5.49
N GLY A 20 1.02 4.61 -4.89
CA GLY A 20 0.99 6.05 -4.71
C GLY A 20 2.36 6.64 -5.09
N PHE A 21 2.37 7.86 -5.60
CA PHE A 21 3.58 8.57 -5.99
C PHE A 21 3.62 9.93 -5.31
N GLY A 22 4.78 10.35 -4.82
CA GLY A 22 4.94 11.65 -4.17
C GLY A 22 6.38 12.12 -4.10
N TYR A 23 6.56 13.38 -3.72
CA TYR A 23 7.87 13.98 -3.48
C TYR A 23 8.13 14.09 -1.98
N ASP A 24 9.26 13.58 -1.53
CA ASP A 24 9.73 13.69 -0.16
C ASP A 24 10.62 14.93 -0.05
N GLU A 25 10.05 16.05 0.40
CA GLU A 25 10.75 17.34 0.50
C GLU A 25 11.95 17.30 1.46
N LEU A 26 11.90 16.47 2.51
CA LEU A 26 12.99 16.36 3.49
C LEU A 26 14.23 15.70 2.88
N HIS A 27 14.02 14.73 1.99
CA HIS A 27 15.10 13.98 1.36
C HIS A 27 15.33 14.38 -0.11
N GLU A 28 14.57 15.36 -0.60
CA GLU A 28 14.56 15.83 -1.98
C GLU A 28 14.42 14.69 -3.00
N ASP A 29 13.55 13.72 -2.72
CA ASP A 29 13.48 12.46 -3.46
C ASP A 29 12.05 12.13 -3.91
N TYR A 30 11.92 11.68 -5.15
CA TYR A 30 10.64 11.17 -5.64
C TYR A 30 10.48 9.71 -5.23
N LYS A 31 9.34 9.39 -4.65
CA LYS A 31 9.06 8.07 -4.10
C LYS A 31 7.80 7.48 -4.69
N VAL A 32 7.83 6.16 -4.89
CA VAL A 32 6.64 5.36 -5.20
C VAL A 32 6.39 4.44 -4.02
N VAL A 33 5.21 4.49 -3.44
CA VAL A 33 4.75 3.53 -2.44
C VAL A 33 3.93 2.47 -3.15
N GLY A 34 4.28 1.20 -2.98
CA GLY A 34 3.51 0.05 -3.44
C GLY A 34 3.01 -0.74 -2.23
N ILE A 35 1.70 -1.01 -2.21
CA ILE A 35 1.04 -1.83 -1.19
C ILE A 35 0.51 -3.08 -1.88
N PHE A 36 0.99 -4.24 -1.44
CA PHE A 36 0.76 -5.53 -2.07
C PHE A 36 -0.05 -6.43 -1.14
N TYR A 37 -1.23 -6.86 -1.60
CA TYR A 37 -2.11 -7.73 -0.83
C TYR A 37 -1.89 -9.19 -1.22
N ASN A 38 -1.59 -10.01 -0.22
CA ASN A 38 -1.66 -11.45 -0.32
C ASN A 38 -3.10 -11.93 -0.06
N ASN A 39 -3.51 -13.00 -0.71
CA ASN A 39 -4.79 -13.66 -0.46
C ASN A 39 -4.65 -15.20 -0.47
N HIS A 40 -3.45 -15.70 -0.16
CA HIS A 40 -3.21 -17.13 0.04
C HIS A 40 -3.64 -17.56 1.46
N ASP A 41 -4.28 -18.73 1.54
CA ASP A 41 -4.55 -19.49 2.77
C ASP A 41 -5.29 -18.76 3.91
N GLY A 42 -6.15 -17.80 3.55
CA GLY A 42 -6.98 -17.08 4.53
C GLY A 42 -6.22 -16.03 5.35
N SER A 43 -4.91 -15.86 5.11
CA SER A 43 -4.16 -14.73 5.63
C SER A 43 -4.45 -13.49 4.79
N ASN A 44 -4.44 -12.34 5.45
CA ASN A 44 -4.78 -11.05 4.87
C ASN A 44 -3.50 -10.19 4.83
N ASP A 45 -2.37 -10.81 4.51
CA ASP A 45 -1.05 -10.18 4.69
C ASP A 45 -0.82 -9.07 3.67
N ILE A 46 -0.12 -8.03 4.12
CA ILE A 46 0.19 -6.85 3.32
C ILE A 46 1.69 -6.65 3.36
N GLU A 47 2.30 -6.46 2.19
CA GLU A 47 3.68 -6.05 2.06
C GLU A 47 3.71 -4.62 1.51
N VAL A 48 4.46 -3.72 2.16
CA VAL A 48 4.63 -2.34 1.72
C VAL A 48 6.07 -2.16 1.25
N LYS A 49 6.24 -1.67 0.02
CA LYS A 49 7.53 -1.31 -0.56
C LYS A 49 7.55 0.17 -0.90
N ILE A 50 8.70 0.81 -0.69
CA ILE A 50 8.95 2.18 -1.12
C ILE A 50 10.11 2.18 -2.10
N TYR A 51 9.85 2.64 -3.31
CA TYR A 51 10.88 2.99 -4.29
C TYR A 51 11.37 4.40 -4.03
N SER A 52 12.67 4.59 -4.11
CA SER A 52 13.32 5.90 -4.10
C SER A 52 13.97 6.12 -5.46
N LEU A 53 13.65 7.24 -6.11
CA LEU A 53 14.22 7.59 -7.40
C LEU A 53 15.72 7.86 -7.25
N ARG A 54 16.12 8.48 -6.14
CA ARG A 54 17.51 8.82 -5.83
C ARG A 54 18.41 7.59 -5.69
N SER A 55 17.91 6.53 -5.05
CA SER A 55 18.67 5.27 -4.87
C SER A 55 18.41 4.24 -5.97
N ASP A 56 17.47 4.53 -6.87
CA ASP A 56 16.96 3.62 -7.91
C ASP A 56 16.64 2.22 -7.37
N SER A 57 16.02 2.14 -6.20
CA SER A 57 15.81 0.88 -5.50
C SER A 57 14.54 0.85 -4.68
N TRP A 58 14.00 -0.36 -4.51
CA TRP A 58 12.89 -0.64 -3.60
C TRP A 58 13.43 -1.01 -2.23
N SER A 59 12.76 -0.50 -1.20
CA SER A 59 12.99 -0.82 0.20
C SER A 59 11.70 -1.38 0.81
N SER A 60 11.83 -2.36 1.71
CA SER A 60 10.70 -2.84 2.50
C SER A 60 10.45 -1.89 3.66
N VAL A 61 9.18 -1.68 4.00
CA VAL A 61 8.80 -1.02 5.24
C VAL A 61 8.23 -2.08 6.17
N ASP A 62 8.78 -2.17 7.37
CA ASP A 62 8.20 -2.99 8.44
C ASP A 62 6.90 -2.34 8.89
N TYR A 63 5.81 -2.75 8.26
CA TYR A 63 4.48 -2.25 8.54
C TYR A 63 3.82 -3.15 9.59
N TYR A 64 3.65 -2.62 10.81
CA TYR A 64 2.84 -3.29 11.83
C TYR A 64 1.38 -3.23 11.40
N GLY A 65 0.80 -4.38 11.10
CA GLY A 65 -0.49 -4.54 10.43
C GLY A 65 -1.72 -3.95 11.13
N ASP A 66 -1.61 -3.32 12.29
CA ASP A 66 -2.74 -3.01 13.16
C ASP A 66 -3.77 -2.03 12.53
N MET A 67 -3.33 -1.18 11.58
CA MET A 67 -4.22 -0.19 10.92
C MET A 67 -4.93 -0.72 9.66
N LEU A 68 -4.43 -1.80 9.02
CA LEU A 68 -5.05 -2.37 7.80
C LEU A 68 -5.53 -3.82 7.99
N ASN A 69 -4.84 -4.54 8.87
CA ASN A 69 -5.22 -5.83 9.43
C ASN A 69 -5.65 -5.62 10.87
N THR A 70 -6.87 -5.13 11.05
CA THR A 70 -7.54 -5.25 12.34
C THR A 70 -7.82 -6.73 12.60
N SER A 71 -6.81 -7.47 13.02
CA SER A 71 -6.95 -8.82 13.54
C SER A 71 -7.79 -8.73 14.82
N GLY A 72 -9.11 -8.85 14.65
CA GLY A 72 -10.10 -8.71 15.73
C GLY A 72 -11.24 -7.72 15.45
N SER A 73 -11.15 -6.84 14.44
CA SER A 73 -12.28 -5.99 14.05
C SER A 73 -13.03 -6.60 12.86
N ILE A 74 -14.36 -6.57 12.92
CA ILE A 74 -15.27 -7.05 11.86
C ILE A 74 -15.22 -6.14 10.61
N ARG A 75 -14.37 -5.12 10.60
CA ARG A 75 -14.22 -4.13 9.54
C ARG A 75 -12.84 -4.26 8.92
N LYS A 76 -12.75 -4.79 7.70
CA LYS A 76 -11.51 -4.80 6.92
C LYS A 76 -11.37 -3.46 6.21
N MET A 77 -10.32 -2.71 6.55
CA MET A 77 -9.99 -1.47 5.85
C MET A 77 -9.23 -1.81 4.56
N ARG A 78 -9.86 -1.56 3.42
CA ARG A 78 -9.24 -1.74 2.10
C ARG A 78 -8.98 -0.37 1.49
N LEU A 79 -7.89 -0.23 0.78
CA LEU A 79 -7.66 0.93 -0.07
C LEU A 79 -8.50 0.77 -1.34
N SER A 80 -9.30 1.78 -1.70
CA SER A 80 -10.16 1.76 -2.89
C SER A 80 -9.43 2.15 -4.16
N SER A 81 -8.37 2.94 -4.03
CA SER A 81 -7.73 3.64 -5.15
C SER A 81 -6.24 3.85 -4.88
N SER A 82 -5.51 4.15 -5.96
CA SER A 82 -4.14 4.63 -5.88
C SER A 82 -4.05 5.94 -5.09
N GLY A 83 -3.00 6.06 -4.27
CA GLY A 83 -2.77 7.25 -3.47
C GLY A 83 -2.34 8.45 -4.34
N LEU A 84 -2.83 9.63 -4.01
CA LEU A 84 -2.51 10.90 -4.66
C LEU A 84 -1.68 11.77 -3.72
N PHE A 85 -0.60 12.36 -4.25
CA PHE A 85 0.17 13.35 -3.50
C PHE A 85 -0.39 14.75 -3.74
N ALA A 86 -0.83 15.41 -2.67
CA ALA A 86 -1.35 16.77 -2.67
C ALA A 86 -0.87 17.52 -1.44
N ASN A 87 -0.48 18.80 -1.60
CA ASN A 87 -0.05 19.67 -0.49
C ASN A 87 1.04 19.05 0.41
N GLY A 88 2.05 18.40 -0.18
CA GLY A 88 3.13 17.77 0.57
C GLY A 88 2.76 16.48 1.30
N LYS A 89 1.53 15.95 1.10
CA LYS A 89 1.02 14.77 1.80
C LYS A 89 0.48 13.74 0.82
N LEU A 90 0.69 12.47 1.14
CA LEU A 90 0.13 11.36 0.38
C LEU A 90 -1.25 11.01 0.96
N HIS A 91 -2.28 11.14 0.11
CA HIS A 91 -3.68 10.88 0.43
C HIS A 91 -4.12 9.58 -0.25
N TRP A 92 -4.87 8.74 0.46
CA TRP A 92 -5.39 7.48 -0.06
C TRP A 92 -6.86 7.36 0.32
N ASP A 93 -7.71 6.99 -0.65
CA ASP A 93 -9.09 6.68 -0.34
C ASP A 93 -9.17 5.27 0.23
N THR A 94 -9.96 5.15 1.29
CA THR A 94 -10.20 3.86 1.94
C THR A 94 -11.69 3.54 1.99
N ILE A 95 -11.98 2.25 1.80
CA ILE A 95 -13.28 1.64 2.04
C ILE A 95 -13.19 0.80 3.29
N ILE A 96 -14.15 1.01 4.18
CA ILE A 96 -14.36 0.17 5.34
C ILE A 96 -15.36 -0.92 4.95
N VAL A 97 -14.87 -2.15 4.77
CA VAL A 97 -15.74 -3.29 4.49
C VAL A 97 -16.15 -3.92 5.81
N GLY A 98 -17.38 -3.65 6.25
CA GLY A 98 -18.04 -4.34 7.37
C GLY A 98 -19.06 -5.38 6.89
N PRO A 99 -19.60 -6.24 7.77
CA PRO A 99 -20.67 -7.15 7.40
C PRO A 99 -21.91 -6.35 6.99
N TYR A 100 -22.57 -6.77 5.91
CA TYR A 100 -23.91 -6.32 5.57
C TYR A 100 -24.85 -6.81 6.68
N PHE A 101 -25.25 -5.93 7.59
CA PHE A 101 -26.42 -6.21 8.42
C PHE A 101 -27.64 -6.09 7.52
N THR A 102 -28.21 -7.23 7.12
CA THR A 102 -29.60 -7.28 6.68
C THR A 102 -30.43 -7.12 7.94
N PHE A 103 -31.17 -6.02 8.04
CA PHE A 103 -32.26 -5.92 9.01
C PHE A 103 -33.35 -6.88 8.53
N VAL A 104 -33.53 -7.98 9.27
CA VAL A 104 -34.80 -8.73 9.27
C VAL A 104 -35.79 -8.04 10.19
#